data_AF-A0A813UCK4-F1
#
_entry.id   AF-A0A813UCK4-F1
#
_cell.length_a   1.000
_cell.length_b   1.000
_cell.length_c   1.000
_cell.angle_alpha   90.00
_cell.angle_beta   90.00
_cell.angle_gamma   90.00
#
_symmetry.space_group_name_H-M   'P 1'
#
loop_
_entity.id
_entity.type
_entity.pdbx_description
1 polymer ?
#
loop_
_entity_poly.entity_id
_entity_poly.type
_entity_poly.pdbx_seq_one_letter_code
_entity_poly.pdbx_strand_id
1 'polypeptide(L)'
;MSTAVTVKTALCLIPPENVWEQIQSIRSTYDKAYPRWMPHINLVYPFVHESEFANIKIQLESILNQRKPFEIEFDKTSFNYFKQKGNECTFHIKPKISKDVVELQQIIENFLPNYLKNTRPFEAHLTLGQTTTSRISDMLIEIKAKWKPIKFIIDRVCMISRENNPDDLFTIENQVLLVGFEEKDNNNNNNEQLVPIEKPSIIEIRPSLITKNYLCIIPPNEFSSRLLHLFEDTSFRPLKPFQIIVAEYDHVPNESDLRLQIGSIPKFTIDFGARSICFNYSTSRLFLKPTNIESIQQLNLNKNNNNNFDGTLTLGELDKNDLTEVGNRFTQSWTFATNEFDVDRVYLIDSNGRFQYNVPLKSQCFS
;
A
#
# COMPACT_ATOMS: atom_id res chain seq x y z
N MET A 1 13.25 -30.55 5.38
CA MET A 1 12.86 -29.18 5.00
C MET A 1 12.32 -28.49 6.24
N SER A 2 12.77 -27.26 6.49
CA SER A 2 12.31 -26.48 7.64
C SER A 2 10.86 -26.05 7.43
N THR A 3 9.98 -26.32 8.40
CA THR A 3 8.57 -25.88 8.39
C THR A 3 8.39 -24.50 9.01
N ALA A 4 9.48 -23.76 9.23
CA ALA A 4 9.44 -22.45 9.85
C ALA A 4 8.83 -21.40 8.89
N VAL A 5 7.73 -20.80 9.31
CA VAL A 5 7.12 -19.65 8.63
C VAL A 5 7.69 -18.33 9.17
N THR A 6 7.65 -17.28 8.36
CA THR A 6 8.12 -15.93 8.71
C THR A 6 7.13 -14.85 8.26
N VAL A 7 7.01 -13.81 9.08
CA VAL A 7 6.21 -12.60 8.81
C VAL A 7 6.83 -11.69 7.74
N LYS A 8 8.00 -12.06 7.23
CA LYS A 8 8.72 -11.33 6.18
C LYS A 8 8.31 -11.75 4.77
N THR A 9 7.47 -12.78 4.64
CA THR A 9 7.05 -13.36 3.36
C THR A 9 5.56 -13.64 3.37
N ALA A 10 4.93 -13.56 2.21
CA ALA A 10 3.52 -13.92 2.03
C ALA A 10 3.28 -14.57 0.66
N LEU A 11 2.21 -15.37 0.58
CA LEU A 11 1.60 -15.81 -0.67
C LEU A 11 0.29 -15.06 -0.84
N CYS A 12 0.11 -14.33 -1.94
CA CYS A 12 -1.03 -13.44 -2.11
C CYS A 12 -1.50 -13.32 -3.57
N LEU A 13 -2.72 -12.80 -3.74
CA LEU A 13 -3.21 -12.26 -5.00
C LEU A 13 -3.01 -10.75 -4.99
N ILE A 14 -2.55 -10.20 -6.10
CA ILE A 14 -2.31 -8.76 -6.26
C ILE A 14 -3.18 -8.28 -7.43
N PRO A 15 -4.12 -7.34 -7.23
CA PRO A 15 -4.86 -6.73 -8.33
C PRO A 15 -3.88 -6.09 -9.34
N PRO A 16 -4.20 -6.02 -10.65
CA PRO A 16 -3.35 -5.33 -11.60
C PRO A 16 -3.26 -3.83 -11.27
N GLU A 17 -2.13 -3.21 -11.60
CA GLU A 17 -1.81 -1.84 -11.17
C GLU A 17 -2.82 -0.79 -11.68
N ASN A 18 -3.47 -1.05 -12.81
CA ASN A 18 -4.46 -0.13 -13.40
C ASN A 18 -5.72 0.08 -12.53
N VAL A 19 -5.95 -0.72 -11.49
CA VAL A 19 -7.05 -0.53 -10.53
C VAL A 19 -6.59 -0.01 -9.16
N TRP A 20 -5.29 0.26 -8.99
CA TRP A 20 -4.73 0.61 -7.68
C TRP A 20 -5.08 2.01 -7.21
N GLU A 21 -5.23 2.99 -8.11
CA GLU A 21 -5.42 4.40 -7.75
C GLU A 21 -6.52 4.59 -6.70
N GLN A 22 -7.71 4.03 -6.94
CA GLN A 22 -8.82 4.13 -6.01
C GLN A 22 -8.56 3.40 -4.69
N ILE A 23 -7.94 2.22 -4.73
CA ILE A 23 -7.63 1.42 -3.52
C ILE A 23 -6.58 2.15 -2.66
N GLN A 24 -5.48 2.56 -3.29
CA GLN A 24 -4.37 3.23 -2.64
C GLN A 24 -4.77 4.62 -2.13
N SER A 25 -5.67 5.34 -2.80
CA SER A 25 -6.18 6.62 -2.29
C SER A 25 -6.78 6.47 -0.87
N ILE A 26 -7.51 5.39 -0.62
CA ILE A 26 -8.08 5.07 0.69
C ILE A 26 -6.99 4.58 1.64
N ARG A 27 -6.22 3.57 1.22
CA ARG A 27 -5.17 2.97 2.07
C ARG A 27 -4.15 4.00 2.54
N SER A 28 -3.82 4.95 1.69
CA SER A 28 -2.86 6.01 2.00
C SER A 28 -3.29 6.94 3.14
N THR A 29 -4.60 6.99 3.42
CA THR A 29 -5.16 7.76 4.53
C THR A 29 -5.33 6.89 5.78
N TYR A 30 -5.76 5.65 5.62
CA TYR A 30 -6.29 4.84 6.72
C TYR A 30 -5.50 3.57 7.04
N ASP A 31 -4.69 3.07 6.12
CA ASP A 31 -3.97 1.80 6.28
C ASP A 31 -2.55 2.02 6.77
N LYS A 32 -2.31 1.59 8.00
CA LYS A 32 -0.97 1.58 8.62
C LYS A 32 0.05 0.78 7.81
N ALA A 33 -0.42 -0.18 7.02
CA ALA A 33 0.41 -1.02 6.16
C ALA A 33 0.62 -0.44 4.75
N TYR A 34 0.02 0.71 4.41
CA TYR A 34 0.13 1.35 3.11
C TYR A 34 1.59 1.55 2.64
N PRO A 35 2.53 2.02 3.49
CA PRO A 35 3.89 2.28 3.05
C PRO A 35 4.73 1.05 2.73
N ARG A 36 4.25 -0.15 3.11
CA ARG A 36 5.04 -1.38 3.01
C ARG A 36 4.37 -2.48 2.20
N TRP A 37 3.04 -2.49 2.07
CA TRP A 37 2.30 -3.49 1.31
C TRP A 37 1.63 -2.87 0.10
N MET A 38 1.79 -3.50 -1.07
CA MET A 38 0.90 -3.29 -2.20
C MET A 38 -0.54 -3.74 -1.89
N PRO A 39 -1.57 -3.28 -2.62
CA PRO A 39 -2.89 -3.87 -2.56
C PRO A 39 -2.84 -5.38 -2.80
N HIS A 40 -3.40 -6.17 -1.88
CA HIS A 40 -3.31 -7.63 -1.96
C HIS A 40 -4.47 -8.32 -1.23
N ILE A 41 -4.72 -9.58 -1.60
CA ILE A 41 -5.50 -10.55 -0.82
C ILE A 41 -4.54 -11.63 -0.37
N ASN A 42 -4.34 -11.79 0.93
CA ASN A 42 -3.47 -12.85 1.44
C ASN A 42 -4.12 -14.22 1.21
N LEU A 43 -3.35 -15.17 0.68
CA LEU A 43 -3.70 -16.59 0.62
C LEU A 43 -3.02 -17.35 1.77
N VAL A 44 -1.75 -17.03 2.03
CA VAL A 44 -0.96 -17.59 3.14
C VAL A 44 -0.08 -16.50 3.76
N TYR A 45 -0.29 -16.24 5.05
CA TYR A 45 0.54 -15.35 5.84
C TYR A 45 0.45 -15.74 7.33
N PRO A 46 1.58 -15.85 8.06
CA PRO A 46 2.98 -15.83 7.59
C PRO A 46 3.29 -16.97 6.61
N PHE A 47 4.33 -16.82 5.77
CA PHE A 47 4.67 -17.81 4.72
C PHE A 47 6.09 -18.38 4.89
N VAL A 48 6.55 -19.24 3.96
CA VAL A 48 7.89 -19.84 4.02
C VAL A 48 9.00 -18.81 3.88
N HIS A 49 10.17 -19.08 4.46
CA HIS A 49 11.34 -18.26 4.23
C HIS A 49 11.69 -18.16 2.73
N GLU A 50 12.19 -17.00 2.30
CA GLU A 50 12.50 -16.69 0.88
C GLU A 50 13.43 -17.72 0.23
N SER A 51 14.35 -18.32 0.99
CA SER A 51 15.24 -19.40 0.54
C SER A 51 14.50 -20.63 0.02
N GLU A 52 13.23 -20.83 0.39
CA GLU A 52 12.39 -21.95 -0.07
C GLU A 52 11.55 -21.58 -1.31
N PHE A 53 11.54 -20.32 -1.77
CA PHE A 53 10.67 -19.86 -2.86
C PHE A 53 10.89 -20.66 -4.14
N ALA A 54 12.14 -20.97 -4.52
CA ALA A 54 12.42 -21.74 -5.73
C ALA A 54 11.75 -23.13 -5.70
N ASN A 55 11.84 -23.82 -4.57
CA ASN A 55 11.24 -25.15 -4.38
C ASN A 55 9.70 -25.08 -4.33
N ILE A 56 9.16 -24.12 -3.57
CA ILE A 56 7.73 -23.92 -3.44
C ILE A 56 7.09 -23.46 -4.75
N LYS A 57 7.78 -22.67 -5.57
CA LYS A 57 7.34 -22.27 -6.91
C LYS A 57 7.05 -23.48 -7.79
N ILE A 58 8.01 -24.40 -7.91
CA ILE A 58 7.88 -25.62 -8.73
C ILE A 58 6.68 -26.44 -8.26
N GLN A 59 6.53 -26.57 -6.94
CA GLN A 59 5.42 -27.27 -6.32
C GLN A 59 4.07 -26.61 -6.63
N LEU A 60 3.94 -25.30 -6.44
CA LEU A 60 2.72 -24.56 -6.75
C LEU A 60 2.41 -24.58 -8.26
N GLU A 61 3.39 -24.48 -9.14
CA GLU A 61 3.19 -24.58 -10.60
C GLU A 61 2.51 -25.88 -11.01
N SER A 62 2.84 -27.00 -10.35
CA SER A 62 2.27 -28.31 -10.66
C SER A 62 0.75 -28.40 -10.45
N ILE A 63 0.21 -27.60 -9.52
CA ILE A 63 -1.21 -27.58 -9.16
C ILE A 63 -1.95 -26.34 -9.69
N LEU A 64 -1.29 -25.18 -9.73
CA LEU A 64 -1.94 -23.90 -10.05
C LEU A 64 -2.00 -23.62 -11.54
N ASN A 65 -1.05 -24.09 -12.35
CA ASN A 65 -1.08 -23.89 -13.80
C ASN A 65 -2.33 -24.52 -14.45
N GLN A 66 -2.92 -25.55 -13.81
CA GLN A 66 -4.15 -26.20 -14.28
C GLN A 66 -5.41 -25.35 -14.05
N ARG A 67 -5.32 -24.28 -13.25
CA ARG A 67 -6.45 -23.41 -12.93
C ARG A 67 -6.54 -22.28 -13.94
N LYS A 68 -7.76 -21.97 -14.39
CA LYS A 68 -8.01 -20.82 -15.27
C LYS A 68 -7.89 -19.52 -14.47
N PRO A 69 -7.41 -18.42 -15.10
CA PRO A 69 -7.62 -17.08 -14.58
C PRO A 69 -9.10 -16.83 -14.28
N PHE A 70 -9.38 -15.99 -13.28
CA PHE A 70 -10.75 -15.67 -12.88
C PHE A 70 -10.93 -14.17 -12.61
N GLU A 71 -12.16 -13.68 -12.76
CA GLU A 71 -12.51 -12.27 -12.51
C GLU A 71 -12.78 -12.04 -11.02
N ILE A 72 -12.27 -10.93 -10.49
CA ILE A 72 -12.68 -10.36 -9.20
C ILE A 72 -13.41 -9.05 -9.47
N GLU A 73 -14.55 -8.88 -8.80
CA GLU A 73 -15.30 -7.63 -8.74
C GLU A 73 -15.35 -7.12 -7.30
N PHE A 74 -15.08 -5.84 -7.11
CA PHE A 74 -15.37 -5.11 -5.87
C PHE A 74 -16.35 -3.98 -6.13
N ASP A 75 -17.54 -4.06 -5.53
CA ASP A 75 -18.58 -3.01 -5.60
C ASP A 75 -18.92 -2.47 -4.20
N LYS A 76 -19.98 -1.67 -4.08
CA LYS A 76 -20.38 -1.05 -2.80
C LYS A 76 -20.79 -2.08 -1.73
N THR A 77 -21.16 -3.30 -2.13
CA THR A 77 -21.53 -4.41 -1.23
C THR A 77 -20.31 -5.19 -0.73
N SER A 78 -19.15 -5.02 -1.37
CA SER A 78 -17.89 -5.67 -0.99
C SER A 78 -17.30 -5.17 0.33
N PHE A 79 -17.70 -4.00 0.81
CA PHE A 79 -17.12 -3.41 2.01
C PHE A 79 -17.61 -4.12 3.28
N ASN A 80 -16.66 -4.46 4.14
CA ASN A 80 -16.92 -5.04 5.43
C ASN A 80 -15.83 -4.60 6.43
N TYR A 81 -16.00 -4.93 7.70
CA TYR A 81 -15.00 -4.68 8.72
C TYR A 81 -15.06 -5.74 9.82
N PHE A 82 -13.99 -5.87 10.58
CA PHE A 82 -13.96 -6.67 11.79
C PHE A 82 -13.29 -5.90 12.92
N LYS A 83 -13.69 -6.20 14.16
CA LYS A 83 -13.11 -5.59 15.36
C LYS A 83 -11.74 -6.20 15.65
N GLN A 84 -10.79 -5.33 15.97
CA GLN A 84 -9.48 -5.69 16.51
C GLN A 84 -9.53 -5.62 18.05
N LYS A 85 -8.37 -5.73 18.71
CA LYS A 85 -8.27 -5.51 20.16
C LYS A 85 -8.60 -4.04 20.49
N GLY A 86 -9.34 -3.81 21.59
CA GLY A 86 -9.71 -2.46 22.02
C GLY A 86 -10.78 -1.82 21.14
N ASN A 87 -10.63 -0.52 20.85
CA ASN A 87 -11.57 0.26 20.04
C ASN A 87 -11.18 0.32 18.56
N GLU A 88 -10.24 -0.50 18.09
CA GLU A 88 -9.80 -0.49 16.70
C GLU A 88 -10.64 -1.46 15.84
N CYS A 89 -10.89 -1.07 14.60
CA CYS A 89 -11.48 -1.87 13.54
C CYS A 89 -10.54 -1.91 12.35
N THR A 90 -10.51 -3.04 11.64
CA THR A 90 -9.93 -3.13 10.30
C THR A 90 -11.06 -3.25 9.29
N PHE A 91 -11.06 -2.36 8.30
CA PHE A 91 -12.04 -2.38 7.23
C PHE A 91 -11.37 -2.77 5.91
N HIS A 92 -12.14 -3.47 5.10
CA HIS A 92 -11.64 -4.19 3.95
C HIS A 92 -12.75 -4.33 2.89
N ILE A 93 -12.34 -4.75 1.69
CA ILE A 93 -13.25 -5.18 0.63
C ILE A 93 -13.06 -6.67 0.38
N LYS A 94 -14.17 -7.41 0.29
CA LYS A 94 -14.19 -8.82 -0.12
C LYS A 94 -14.66 -8.94 -1.57
N PRO A 95 -14.15 -9.91 -2.35
CA PRO A 95 -14.69 -10.17 -3.68
C PRO A 95 -16.21 -10.33 -3.60
N LYS A 96 -16.94 -9.71 -4.53
CA LYS A 96 -18.40 -9.85 -4.62
C LYS A 96 -18.82 -11.32 -4.70
N ILE A 97 -18.02 -12.09 -5.45
CA ILE A 97 -18.07 -13.55 -5.51
C ILE A 97 -16.68 -14.05 -5.12
N SER A 98 -16.57 -14.74 -3.99
CA SER A 98 -15.29 -15.23 -3.46
C SER A 98 -14.97 -16.68 -3.83
N LYS A 99 -15.85 -17.37 -4.57
CA LYS A 99 -15.77 -18.81 -4.81
C LYS A 99 -14.39 -19.22 -5.34
N ASP A 100 -13.93 -18.60 -6.43
CA ASP A 100 -12.66 -18.97 -7.07
C ASP A 100 -11.45 -18.72 -6.15
N VAL A 101 -11.46 -17.63 -5.37
CA VAL A 101 -10.39 -17.32 -4.42
C VAL A 101 -10.35 -18.33 -3.26
N VAL A 102 -11.52 -18.72 -2.76
CA VAL A 102 -11.65 -19.72 -1.69
C VAL A 102 -11.21 -21.10 -2.19
N GLU A 103 -11.65 -21.53 -3.38
CA GLU A 103 -11.21 -22.79 -3.98
C GLU A 103 -9.69 -22.81 -4.21
N LEU A 104 -9.12 -21.71 -4.74
CA LEU A 104 -7.69 -21.57 -4.93
C LEU A 104 -6.92 -21.71 -3.60
N GLN A 105 -7.39 -21.05 -2.54
CA GLN A 105 -6.76 -21.15 -1.23
C GLN A 105 -6.86 -22.57 -0.66
N GLN A 106 -8.00 -23.26 -0.82
CA GLN A 106 -8.17 -24.65 -0.38
C GLN A 106 -7.22 -25.62 -1.09
N ILE A 107 -7.01 -25.44 -2.40
CA ILE A 107 -6.04 -26.23 -3.18
C ILE A 107 -4.62 -26.03 -2.61
N ILE A 108 -4.25 -24.78 -2.34
CA ILE A 108 -2.95 -24.44 -1.74
C ILE A 108 -2.84 -25.05 -0.34
N GLU A 109 -3.89 -24.99 0.48
CA GLU A 109 -3.91 -25.54 1.84
C GLU A 109 -3.74 -27.05 1.89
N ASN A 110 -4.43 -27.76 1.01
CA ASN A 110 -4.31 -29.21 0.91
C ASN A 110 -2.91 -29.64 0.44
N PHE A 111 -2.27 -28.84 -0.40
CA PHE A 111 -0.93 -29.14 -0.92
C PHE A 111 0.19 -28.72 0.05
N LEU A 112 -0.02 -27.66 0.82
CA LEU A 112 0.93 -27.06 1.76
C LEU A 112 0.45 -27.16 3.23
N PRO A 113 0.02 -28.33 3.73
CA PRO A 113 -0.65 -28.45 5.02
C PRO A 113 0.24 -28.09 6.22
N ASN A 114 1.56 -28.20 6.06
CA ASN A 114 2.53 -27.88 7.11
C ASN A 114 2.68 -26.37 7.35
N TYR A 115 2.26 -25.54 6.39
CA TYR A 115 2.42 -24.08 6.43
C TYR A 115 1.11 -23.36 6.78
N LEU A 116 -0.02 -24.06 6.69
CA LEU A 116 -1.36 -23.55 6.94
C LEU A 116 -1.98 -24.29 8.13
N LYS A 117 -1.65 -23.84 9.34
CA LYS A 117 -2.30 -24.29 10.58
C LYS A 117 -3.22 -23.20 11.09
N ASN A 118 -4.22 -22.79 10.31
CA ASN A 118 -5.19 -21.81 10.78
C ASN A 118 -6.47 -22.52 11.23
N THR A 119 -6.96 -22.19 12.42
CA THR A 119 -8.19 -22.78 12.96
C THR A 119 -9.43 -22.03 12.49
N ARG A 120 -9.27 -20.92 11.79
CA ARG A 120 -10.36 -20.07 11.30
C ARG A 120 -10.59 -20.32 9.80
N PRO A 121 -11.86 -20.31 9.35
CA PRO A 121 -12.17 -20.34 7.93
C PRO A 121 -11.51 -19.19 7.18
N PHE A 122 -11.03 -19.48 5.97
CA PHE A 122 -10.48 -18.48 5.08
C PHE A 122 -11.57 -17.51 4.60
N GLU A 123 -11.31 -16.20 4.72
CA GLU A 123 -12.15 -15.14 4.16
C GLU A 123 -11.28 -14.25 3.26
N ALA A 124 -11.54 -14.30 1.95
CA ALA A 124 -10.86 -13.47 0.98
C ALA A 124 -11.18 -11.99 1.20
N HIS A 125 -10.18 -11.17 1.50
CA HIS A 125 -10.32 -9.73 1.66
C HIS A 125 -9.05 -8.98 1.30
N LEU A 126 -9.23 -7.74 0.86
CA LEU A 126 -8.19 -6.73 0.68
C LEU A 126 -8.41 -5.62 1.71
N THR A 127 -7.45 -5.47 2.62
CA THR A 127 -7.48 -4.43 3.66
C THR A 127 -7.40 -3.04 3.05
N LEU A 128 -8.34 -2.16 3.44
CA LEU A 128 -8.36 -0.76 3.04
C LEU A 128 -7.87 0.18 4.13
N GLY A 129 -7.94 -0.22 5.40
CA GLY A 129 -7.35 0.53 6.49
C GLY A 129 -7.87 0.15 7.87
N GLN A 130 -7.52 0.99 8.84
CA GLN A 130 -7.94 0.86 10.22
C GLN A 130 -8.56 2.17 10.71
N THR A 131 -9.52 2.06 11.62
CA THR A 131 -10.20 3.20 12.24
C THR A 131 -10.77 2.77 13.59
N THR A 132 -11.41 3.68 14.32
CA THR A 132 -12.05 3.35 15.59
C THR A 132 -13.46 2.77 15.38
N THR A 133 -13.94 2.03 16.39
CA THR A 133 -15.30 1.50 16.45
C THR A 133 -16.38 2.58 16.38
N SER A 134 -16.09 3.80 16.85
CA SER A 134 -17.02 4.94 16.76
C SER A 134 -17.11 5.52 15.35
N ARG A 135 -16.02 5.51 14.57
CA ARG A 135 -15.95 6.16 13.25
C ARG A 135 -16.26 5.25 12.07
N ILE A 136 -16.19 3.93 12.26
CA ILE A 136 -16.22 2.98 11.15
C ILE A 136 -17.50 3.08 10.29
N SER A 137 -18.66 3.31 10.91
CA SER A 137 -19.94 3.38 10.19
C SER A 137 -19.98 4.58 9.23
N ASP A 138 -19.70 5.78 9.73
CA ASP A 138 -19.74 7.01 8.94
C ASP A 138 -18.65 7.01 7.85
N MET A 139 -17.45 6.56 8.20
CA MET A 139 -16.35 6.40 7.26
C MET A 139 -16.70 5.45 6.10
N LEU A 140 -17.34 4.31 6.39
CA LEU A 140 -17.76 3.40 5.33
C LEU A 140 -18.86 3.99 4.45
N ILE A 141 -19.78 4.80 4.99
CA ILE A 141 -20.79 5.51 4.20
C ILE A 141 -20.11 6.46 3.20
N GLU A 142 -19.17 7.27 3.66
CA GLU A 142 -18.46 8.23 2.82
C GLU A 142 -17.62 7.56 1.72
N ILE A 143 -16.88 6.50 2.08
CA ILE A 143 -16.07 5.74 1.13
C ILE A 143 -16.97 5.07 0.09
N LYS A 144 -18.06 4.40 0.53
CA LYS A 144 -19.03 3.75 -0.38
C LYS A 144 -19.72 4.73 -1.32
N ALA A 145 -19.98 5.97 -0.88
CA ALA A 145 -20.60 6.99 -1.72
C ALA A 145 -19.72 7.33 -2.93
N LYS A 146 -18.39 7.38 -2.73
CA LYS A 146 -17.39 7.72 -3.76
C LYS A 146 -16.90 6.49 -4.55
N TRP A 147 -17.10 5.28 -4.03
CA TRP A 147 -16.60 4.05 -4.65
C TRP A 147 -17.22 3.78 -6.03
N LYS A 148 -16.35 3.66 -7.03
CA LYS A 148 -16.66 3.15 -8.35
C LYS A 148 -16.31 1.66 -8.40
N PRO A 149 -17.21 0.78 -8.89
CA PRO A 149 -16.92 -0.63 -9.02
C PRO A 149 -15.63 -0.89 -9.79
N ILE A 150 -14.81 -1.81 -9.31
CA ILE A 150 -13.59 -2.26 -9.98
C ILE A 150 -13.71 -3.73 -10.33
N LYS A 151 -13.28 -4.08 -11.54
CA LYS A 151 -13.23 -5.44 -12.07
C LYS A 151 -11.86 -5.69 -12.67
N PHE A 152 -11.31 -6.87 -12.43
CA PHE A 152 -10.03 -7.28 -13.00
C PHE A 152 -9.88 -8.80 -13.01
N ILE A 153 -8.99 -9.28 -13.86
CA ILE A 153 -8.60 -10.69 -13.91
C ILE A 153 -7.42 -10.93 -12.97
N ILE A 154 -7.50 -12.01 -12.20
CA ILE A 154 -6.35 -12.62 -11.53
C ILE A 154 -5.87 -13.77 -12.39
N ASP A 155 -4.62 -13.67 -12.84
CA ASP A 155 -3.97 -14.67 -13.69
C ASP A 155 -2.74 -15.30 -13.01
N ARG A 156 -2.44 -14.93 -11.75
CA ARG A 156 -1.28 -15.42 -11.03
C ARG A 156 -1.40 -15.30 -9.52
N VAL A 157 -0.63 -16.14 -8.84
CA VAL A 157 -0.34 -16.05 -7.41
C VAL A 157 1.09 -15.52 -7.23
N CYS A 158 1.27 -14.59 -6.30
CA CYS A 158 2.54 -13.93 -6.04
C CYS A 158 3.15 -14.39 -4.72
N MET A 159 4.45 -14.65 -4.74
CA MET A 159 5.29 -14.78 -3.55
C MET A 159 6.02 -13.46 -3.35
N ILE A 160 5.76 -12.83 -2.21
CA ILE A 160 6.35 -11.55 -1.86
C ILE A 160 7.22 -11.68 -0.62
N SER A 161 8.27 -10.89 -0.55
CA SER A 161 9.13 -10.77 0.63
C SER A 161 9.47 -9.32 0.91
N ARG A 162 9.91 -9.05 2.14
CA ARG A 162 10.57 -7.81 2.51
C ARG A 162 11.88 -8.12 3.22
N GLU A 163 12.73 -7.10 3.30
CA GLU A 163 13.95 -7.12 4.09
C GLU A 163 13.67 -7.21 5.61
N ASN A 164 14.71 -7.01 6.42
CA ASN A 164 14.67 -7.30 7.84
C ASN A 164 13.79 -6.34 8.65
N ASN A 165 13.73 -5.06 8.28
CA ASN A 165 13.00 -4.05 9.04
C ASN A 165 11.48 -4.16 8.78
N PRO A 166 10.63 -4.13 9.83
CA PRO A 166 9.17 -4.20 9.70
C PRO A 166 8.51 -3.15 8.78
N ASP A 167 9.21 -2.07 8.49
CA ASP A 167 8.77 -0.97 7.63
C ASP A 167 9.34 -1.06 6.21
N ASP A 168 10.13 -2.10 5.92
CA ASP A 168 10.60 -2.38 4.57
C ASP A 168 9.45 -2.81 3.66
N LEU A 169 9.53 -2.37 2.41
CA LEU A 169 8.56 -2.68 1.35
C LEU A 169 8.57 -4.18 1.05
N PHE A 170 7.38 -4.73 0.87
CA PHE A 170 7.22 -6.00 0.21
C PHE A 170 7.40 -5.83 -1.30
N THR A 171 8.23 -6.69 -1.89
CA THR A 171 8.48 -6.80 -3.33
C THR A 171 8.03 -8.16 -3.83
N ILE A 172 7.72 -8.26 -5.13
CA ILE A 172 7.36 -9.53 -5.75
C ILE A 172 8.63 -10.25 -6.18
N GLU A 173 8.93 -11.37 -5.53
CA GLU A 173 10.12 -12.17 -5.85
C GLU A 173 9.82 -13.26 -6.88
N ASN A 174 8.63 -13.85 -6.80
CA ASN A 174 8.22 -14.93 -7.71
C ASN A 174 6.71 -14.90 -7.98
N GLN A 175 6.31 -15.51 -9.09
CA GLN A 175 4.91 -15.60 -9.51
C GLN A 175 4.63 -16.99 -10.10
N VAL A 176 3.41 -17.48 -9.91
CA VAL A 176 2.89 -18.73 -10.49
C VAL A 176 1.64 -18.40 -11.28
N LEU A 177 1.63 -18.72 -12.58
CA LEU A 177 0.52 -18.40 -13.46
C LEU A 177 -0.67 -19.36 -13.26
N LEU A 178 -1.87 -18.83 -13.48
CA LEU A 178 -3.09 -19.60 -13.68
C LEU A 178 -3.27 -19.69 -15.19
N VAL A 179 -3.02 -20.84 -15.79
CA VAL A 179 -3.06 -21.01 -17.26
C VAL A 179 -4.39 -21.61 -17.68
N GLY A 180 -4.81 -22.68 -16.99
CA GLY A 180 -5.98 -23.47 -17.37
C GLY A 180 -5.66 -24.34 -18.57
N PHE A 181 -5.09 -25.52 -18.35
CA PHE A 181 -4.98 -26.50 -19.42
C PHE A 181 -6.35 -27.09 -19.71
N GLU A 182 -6.76 -27.09 -20.97
CA GLU A 182 -7.87 -27.94 -21.39
C GLU A 182 -7.40 -29.39 -21.27
N GLU A 183 -8.13 -30.21 -20.50
CA GLU A 183 -8.00 -31.65 -20.62
C GLU A 183 -8.27 -31.98 -22.10
N LYS A 184 -7.27 -32.50 -22.80
CA LYS A 184 -7.52 -33.12 -24.10
C LYS A 184 -8.43 -34.31 -23.83
N ASP A 185 -9.71 -34.15 -24.16
CA ASP A 185 -10.63 -35.28 -24.27
C ASP A 185 -9.98 -36.31 -25.20
N ASN A 186 -9.54 -37.43 -24.62
CA ASN A 186 -9.00 -38.59 -25.34
C ASN A 186 -10.13 -39.36 -26.03
N ASN A 187 -11.02 -38.67 -26.74
CA ASN A 187 -12.06 -39.24 -27.58
C ASN A 187 -12.42 -38.25 -28.68
N ASN A 188 -11.66 -38.24 -29.78
CA ASN A 188 -12.20 -38.46 -31.12
C ASN A 188 -11.11 -38.29 -32.18
N ASN A 189 -10.96 -39.34 -33.00
CA ASN A 189 -10.47 -39.20 -34.36
C ASN A 189 -11.35 -38.17 -35.07
N ASN A 190 -10.77 -37.06 -35.53
CA ASN A 190 -11.14 -36.39 -36.77
C ASN A 190 -10.06 -35.38 -37.16
N ASN A 191 -9.67 -35.44 -38.44
CA ASN A 191 -8.81 -34.47 -39.11
C ASN A 191 -9.54 -33.11 -39.13
N GLU A 192 -9.12 -32.17 -38.29
CA GLU A 192 -9.40 -30.75 -38.50
C GLU A 192 -8.10 -29.96 -38.45
N GLN A 193 -7.94 -29.10 -39.46
CA GLN A 193 -6.77 -28.27 -39.68
C GLN A 193 -6.48 -27.39 -38.46
N LEU A 194 -5.21 -27.36 -38.07
CA LEU A 194 -4.66 -26.41 -37.11
C LEU A 194 -4.90 -24.99 -37.62
N VAL A 195 -5.91 -24.31 -37.08
CA VAL A 195 -6.03 -22.86 -37.16
C VAL A 195 -5.02 -22.28 -36.17
N PRO A 196 -4.11 -21.39 -36.60
CA PRO A 196 -3.16 -20.78 -35.67
C PRO A 196 -3.92 -20.03 -34.59
N ILE A 197 -3.67 -20.37 -33.34
CA ILE A 197 -4.06 -19.55 -32.20
C ILE A 197 -3.38 -18.20 -32.41
N GLU A 198 -4.14 -17.17 -32.76
CA GLU A 198 -3.63 -15.80 -32.79
C GLU A 198 -3.01 -15.53 -31.42
N LYS A 199 -1.71 -15.21 -31.42
CA LYS A 199 -1.02 -14.73 -30.23
C LYS A 199 -1.89 -13.64 -29.61
N PRO A 200 -2.10 -13.63 -28.28
CA PRO A 200 -2.81 -12.53 -27.63
C PRO A 200 -2.19 -11.23 -28.13
N SER A 201 -3.05 -10.40 -28.71
CA SER A 201 -2.68 -9.10 -29.26
C SER A 201 -1.85 -8.39 -28.19
N ILE A 202 -0.61 -8.07 -28.55
CA ILE A 202 0.25 -7.20 -27.77
C ILE A 202 -0.62 -5.98 -27.47
N ILE A 203 -1.00 -5.82 -26.20
CA ILE A 203 -1.70 -4.65 -25.71
C ILE A 203 -0.88 -3.48 -26.23
N GLU A 204 -1.45 -2.68 -27.14
CA GLU A 204 -0.82 -1.44 -27.57
C GLU A 204 -0.53 -0.65 -26.29
N ILE A 205 0.73 -0.61 -25.92
CA ILE A 205 1.24 0.24 -24.86
C ILE A 205 1.00 1.64 -25.38
N ARG A 206 -0.16 2.23 -25.02
CA ARG A 206 -0.36 3.67 -25.13
C ARG A 206 0.89 4.30 -24.53
N PRO A 207 1.53 5.26 -25.20
CA PRO A 207 2.73 5.91 -24.66
C PRO A 207 2.40 6.33 -23.23
N SER A 208 3.14 5.77 -22.28
CA SER A 208 2.91 6.00 -20.86
C SER A 208 2.87 7.50 -20.66
N LEU A 209 1.72 8.03 -20.22
CA LEU A 209 1.65 9.35 -19.62
C LEU A 209 2.86 9.47 -18.69
N ILE A 210 3.66 10.53 -18.84
CA ILE A 210 4.83 10.77 -18.00
C ILE A 210 4.36 10.65 -16.54
N THR A 211 4.72 9.56 -15.88
CA THR A 211 4.36 9.31 -14.49
C THR A 211 5.40 10.02 -13.65
N LYS A 212 4.99 11.15 -13.07
CA LYS A 212 5.83 11.87 -12.11
C LYS A 212 6.12 10.97 -10.91
N ASN A 213 7.34 11.07 -10.40
CA ASN A 213 7.80 10.38 -9.20
C ASN A 213 8.17 11.42 -8.16
N TYR A 214 7.83 11.13 -6.92
CA TYR A 214 8.03 12.00 -5.77
C TYR A 214 8.90 11.27 -4.77
N LEU A 215 9.98 11.92 -4.34
CA LEU A 215 10.70 11.50 -3.14
C LEU A 215 9.98 12.11 -1.95
N CYS A 216 9.55 11.25 -1.04
CA CYS A 216 8.67 11.62 0.05
C CYS A 216 9.20 11.13 1.40
N ILE A 217 8.97 11.92 2.44
CA ILE A 217 8.94 11.45 3.83
C ILE A 217 7.50 11.11 4.15
N ILE A 218 7.28 9.90 4.69
CA ILE A 218 5.96 9.46 5.15
C ILE A 218 5.96 9.51 6.68
N PRO A 219 5.08 10.33 7.31
CA PRO A 219 4.98 10.37 8.76
C PRO A 219 4.60 8.99 9.32
N PRO A 220 5.19 8.58 10.46
CA PRO A 220 4.84 7.33 11.10
C PRO A 220 3.35 7.25 11.43
N ASN A 221 2.82 6.03 11.44
CA ASN A 221 1.41 5.78 11.69
C ASN A 221 0.90 6.38 12.99
N GLU A 222 1.72 6.38 14.05
CA GLU A 222 1.35 6.98 15.33
C GLU A 222 1.13 8.49 15.18
N PHE A 223 2.07 9.19 14.53
CA PHE A 223 1.96 10.62 14.24
C PHE A 223 0.71 10.92 13.40
N SER A 224 0.51 10.18 12.31
CA SER A 224 -0.65 10.33 11.42
C SER A 224 -1.97 10.07 12.15
N SER A 225 -2.02 9.07 13.02
CA SER A 225 -3.23 8.74 13.80
C SER A 225 -3.56 9.84 14.82
N ARG A 226 -2.56 10.35 15.55
CA ARG A 226 -2.74 11.49 16.47
C ARG A 226 -3.23 12.72 15.73
N LEU A 227 -2.67 12.98 14.55
CA LEU A 227 -3.08 14.11 13.71
C LEU A 227 -4.53 13.99 13.26
N LEU A 228 -4.95 12.80 12.82
CA LEU A 228 -6.35 12.53 12.46
C LEU A 228 -7.33 12.68 13.64
N HIS A 229 -6.88 12.43 14.87
CA HIS A 229 -7.70 12.59 16.08
C HIS A 229 -8.07 14.06 16.33
N LEU A 230 -7.20 15.01 15.96
CA LEU A 230 -7.50 16.44 16.08
C LEU A 230 -8.74 16.85 15.27
N PHE A 231 -9.05 16.10 14.22
CA PHE A 231 -10.12 16.38 13.27
C PHE A 231 -11.39 15.55 13.49
N GLU A 232 -11.52 14.81 14.59
CA GLU A 232 -12.74 14.05 14.89
C GLU A 232 -13.97 14.96 15.02
N ASP A 233 -15.11 14.53 14.51
CA ASP A 233 -16.35 15.32 14.53
C ASP A 233 -16.25 16.70 13.83
N THR A 234 -15.31 16.84 12.88
CA THR A 234 -15.16 18.03 12.02
C THR A 234 -15.42 17.71 10.56
N SER A 235 -15.50 18.75 9.72
CA SER A 235 -15.60 18.65 8.25
C SER A 235 -14.31 18.23 7.54
N PHE A 236 -13.23 17.94 8.27
CA PHE A 236 -11.91 17.67 7.69
C PHE A 236 -11.94 16.54 6.66
N ARG A 237 -11.30 16.78 5.52
CA ARG A 237 -11.17 15.83 4.42
C ARG A 237 -9.71 15.75 3.97
N PRO A 238 -9.02 14.61 4.18
CA PRO A 238 -7.67 14.44 3.66
C PRO A 238 -7.70 14.46 2.12
N LEU A 239 -6.79 15.23 1.51
CA LEU A 239 -6.70 15.36 0.05
C LEU A 239 -5.78 14.30 -0.57
N LYS A 240 -4.72 13.96 0.14
CA LYS A 240 -3.66 13.03 -0.23
C LYS A 240 -3.18 12.33 1.05
N PRO A 241 -2.46 11.21 0.93
CA PRO A 241 -1.68 10.69 2.05
C PRO A 241 -0.89 11.81 2.73
N PHE A 242 -0.76 11.73 4.05
CA PHE A 242 0.17 12.58 4.76
C PHE A 242 1.57 12.23 4.27
N GLN A 243 2.18 13.14 3.52
CA GLN A 243 3.51 12.99 2.97
C GLN A 243 4.15 14.37 2.83
N ILE A 244 5.45 14.42 3.07
CA ILE A 244 6.28 15.59 2.80
C ILE A 244 7.05 15.29 1.53
N ILE A 245 6.76 16.01 0.46
CA ILE A 245 7.49 15.88 -0.80
C ILE A 245 8.80 16.65 -0.65
N VAL A 246 9.92 16.00 -0.95
CA VAL A 246 11.28 16.56 -0.88
C VAL A 246 11.99 16.58 -2.23
N ALA A 247 11.49 15.84 -3.22
CA ALA A 247 11.92 15.99 -4.62
C ALA A 247 10.84 15.49 -5.58
N GLU A 248 10.92 15.95 -6.83
CA GLU A 248 10.05 15.54 -7.94
C GLU A 248 10.91 15.20 -9.15
N TYR A 249 10.54 14.13 -9.85
CA TYR A 249 11.23 13.61 -11.03
C TYR A 249 10.21 13.25 -12.12
N ASP A 250 10.49 13.65 -13.36
CA ASP A 250 9.66 13.28 -14.52
C ASP A 250 9.82 11.80 -14.92
N HIS A 251 10.92 11.18 -14.49
CA HIS A 251 11.22 9.76 -14.70
C HIS A 251 11.71 9.13 -13.41
N VAL A 252 11.66 7.80 -13.30
CA VAL A 252 12.20 7.09 -12.13
C VAL A 252 13.71 7.38 -12.02
N PRO A 253 14.19 7.99 -10.93
CA PRO A 253 15.61 8.27 -10.76
C PRO A 253 16.41 6.98 -10.58
N ASN A 254 17.70 7.02 -10.94
CA ASN A 254 18.60 5.90 -10.71
C ASN A 254 18.70 5.58 -9.21
N GLU A 255 18.34 4.35 -8.84
CA GLU A 255 18.28 3.94 -7.44
C GLU A 255 19.66 3.95 -6.76
N SER A 256 20.73 3.54 -7.47
CA SER A 256 22.08 3.50 -6.89
C SER A 256 22.60 4.89 -6.57
N ASP A 257 22.40 5.84 -7.48
CA ASP A 257 22.79 7.25 -7.27
C ASP A 257 22.00 7.86 -6.10
N LEU A 258 20.69 7.60 -6.06
CA LEU A 258 19.83 8.11 -5.00
C LEU A 258 20.20 7.52 -3.63
N ARG A 259 20.51 6.22 -3.58
CA ARG A 259 21.01 5.54 -2.37
C ARG A 259 22.34 6.13 -1.88
N LEU A 260 23.27 6.43 -2.79
CA LEU A 260 24.55 7.07 -2.43
C LEU A 260 24.35 8.48 -1.86
N GLN A 261 23.48 9.29 -2.49
CA GLN A 261 23.21 10.65 -2.03
C GLN A 261 22.52 10.66 -0.66
N ILE A 262 21.41 9.93 -0.52
CA ILE A 262 20.60 9.89 0.71
C ILE A 262 21.32 9.16 1.84
N GLY A 263 22.03 8.07 1.52
CA GLY A 263 22.74 7.26 2.51
C GLY A 263 23.87 7.99 3.24
N SER A 264 24.22 9.21 2.80
CA SER A 264 25.15 10.09 3.50
C SER A 264 24.48 11.00 4.54
N ILE A 265 23.17 11.24 4.41
CA ILE A 265 22.38 12.16 5.24
C ILE A 265 22.06 11.45 6.58
N PRO A 266 22.38 12.05 7.73
CA PRO A 266 22.07 11.45 9.03
C PRO A 266 20.55 11.39 9.24
N LYS A 267 20.10 10.39 10.01
CA LYS A 267 18.75 10.40 10.58
C LYS A 267 18.51 11.71 11.33
N PHE A 268 17.30 12.24 11.22
CA PHE A 268 16.90 13.50 11.85
C PHE A 268 15.45 13.41 12.30
N THR A 269 15.09 14.27 13.24
CA THR A 269 13.72 14.43 13.73
C THR A 269 13.07 15.60 13.00
N ILE A 270 11.78 15.51 12.66
CA ILE A 270 10.99 16.65 12.19
C ILE A 270 10.12 17.13 13.35
N ASP A 271 10.11 18.43 13.62
CA ASP A 271 9.30 19.06 14.68
C ASP A 271 8.23 19.98 14.09
N PHE A 272 7.00 19.87 14.60
CA PHE A 272 5.88 20.74 14.30
C PHE A 272 5.41 21.48 15.56
N GLY A 273 6.10 22.56 15.93
CA GLY A 273 5.73 23.39 17.09
C GLY A 273 4.30 23.94 17.09
N ALA A 274 3.92 24.62 18.18
CA ALA A 274 2.54 25.12 18.42
C ALA A 274 1.98 26.07 17.34
N ARG A 275 2.83 26.63 16.47
CA ARG A 275 2.45 27.53 15.36
C ARG A 275 2.57 26.89 13.98
N SER A 276 2.80 25.58 13.92
CA SER A 276 2.99 24.86 12.66
C SER A 276 1.72 24.70 11.85
N ILE A 277 0.55 24.70 12.50
CA ILE A 277 -0.74 24.58 11.82
C ILE A 277 -1.06 25.86 11.03
N CYS A 278 -1.24 25.70 9.73
CA CYS A 278 -1.49 26.78 8.79
C CYS A 278 -2.76 26.50 7.99
N PHE A 279 -3.60 27.52 7.78
CA PHE A 279 -4.79 27.42 6.96
C PHE A 279 -4.78 28.43 5.82
N ASN A 280 -5.08 27.97 4.62
CA ASN A 280 -5.30 28.81 3.45
C ASN A 280 -6.81 29.04 3.26
N TYR A 281 -7.27 30.26 3.55
CA TYR A 281 -8.67 30.67 3.44
C TYR A 281 -9.23 30.64 2.01
N SER A 282 -8.38 30.79 0.99
CA SER A 282 -8.84 30.80 -0.41
C SER A 282 -9.11 29.40 -0.94
N THR A 283 -8.37 28.40 -0.46
CA THR A 283 -8.49 27.01 -0.92
C THR A 283 -9.09 26.09 0.14
N SER A 284 -9.43 26.61 1.32
CA SER A 284 -9.82 25.85 2.50
C SER A 284 -8.85 24.73 2.89
N ARG A 285 -7.54 24.91 2.63
CA ARG A 285 -6.53 23.87 2.84
C ARG A 285 -5.75 24.06 4.13
N LEU A 286 -5.49 22.95 4.80
CA LEU A 286 -4.75 22.85 6.04
C LEU A 286 -3.38 22.19 5.80
N PHE A 287 -2.35 22.76 6.41
CA PHE A 287 -0.96 22.32 6.30
C PHE A 287 -0.28 22.37 7.66
N LEU A 288 0.78 21.57 7.82
CA LEU A 288 1.74 21.70 8.90
C LEU A 288 3.10 22.12 8.35
N LYS A 289 3.65 23.20 8.88
CA LYS A 289 5.01 23.66 8.56
C LYS A 289 5.99 23.22 9.65
N PRO A 290 7.08 22.53 9.30
CA PRO A 290 8.06 22.11 10.30
C PRO A 290 8.84 23.33 10.82
N THR A 291 9.29 23.26 12.07
CA THR A 291 10.11 24.30 12.72
C THR A 291 11.58 24.19 12.31
N ASN A 292 12.04 22.99 11.96
CA ASN A 292 13.43 22.66 11.66
C ASN A 292 13.66 22.31 10.18
N ILE A 293 13.37 23.27 9.31
CA ILE A 293 13.40 23.14 7.84
C ILE A 293 14.79 22.73 7.30
N GLU A 294 15.88 23.15 7.96
CA GLU A 294 17.26 22.91 7.52
C GLU A 294 17.59 21.41 7.40
N SER A 295 17.08 20.58 8.32
CA SER A 295 17.27 19.12 8.28
C SER A 295 16.63 18.49 7.04
N ILE A 296 15.45 18.99 6.66
CA ILE A 296 14.67 18.49 5.53
C ILE A 296 15.28 18.94 4.20
N GLN A 297 15.81 20.17 4.14
CA GLN A 297 16.43 20.73 2.93
C GLN A 297 17.65 19.94 2.45
N GLN A 298 18.29 19.13 3.32
CA GLN A 298 19.34 18.19 2.92
C GLN A 298 18.84 17.15 1.88
N LEU A 299 17.53 16.89 1.83
CA LEU A 299 16.88 15.98 0.88
C LEU A 299 16.44 16.64 -0.44
N ASN A 300 16.66 17.95 -0.61
CA ASN A 300 16.39 18.65 -1.88
C ASN A 300 17.50 18.36 -2.90
N LEU A 301 17.58 17.11 -3.35
CA LEU A 301 18.66 16.58 -4.20
C LEU A 301 18.61 17.11 -5.63
N ASN A 302 17.42 17.44 -6.14
CA ASN A 302 17.24 17.93 -7.51
C ASN A 302 17.30 19.46 -7.59
N LYS A 303 18.52 20.02 -7.59
CA LYS A 303 18.77 21.48 -7.68
C LYS A 303 18.35 22.12 -9.00
N ASN A 304 18.06 21.31 -10.04
CA ASN A 304 17.61 21.82 -11.34
C ASN A 304 16.12 22.19 -11.34
N ASN A 305 15.35 21.73 -10.35
CA ASN A 305 13.98 22.17 -10.15
C ASN A 305 13.97 23.42 -9.25
N ASN A 306 13.32 24.49 -9.71
CA ASN A 306 13.09 25.71 -8.92
C ASN A 306 12.23 25.50 -7.66
N ASN A 307 11.76 24.27 -7.42
CA ASN A 307 10.98 23.91 -6.25
C ASN A 307 11.91 23.63 -5.06
N ASN A 308 12.08 24.62 -4.19
CA ASN A 308 12.70 24.41 -2.89
C ASN A 308 11.63 23.91 -1.92
N PHE A 309 11.63 22.61 -1.62
CA PHE A 309 10.67 22.04 -0.68
C PHE A 309 11.05 22.46 0.75
N ASP A 310 10.11 23.07 1.46
CA ASP A 310 10.28 23.60 2.82
C ASP A 310 9.84 22.61 3.91
N GLY A 311 9.55 21.37 3.52
CA GLY A 311 9.06 20.34 4.42
C GLY A 311 7.58 20.47 4.80
N THR A 312 6.81 21.36 4.14
CA THR A 312 5.37 21.49 4.39
C THR A 312 4.65 20.16 4.21
N LEU A 313 4.00 19.69 5.27
CA LEU A 313 3.11 18.55 5.26
C LEU A 313 1.69 19.01 4.90
N THR A 314 1.19 18.58 3.74
CA THR A 314 -0.19 18.88 3.33
C THR A 314 -1.15 17.91 4.01
N LEU A 315 -2.18 18.44 4.69
CA LEU A 315 -3.14 17.62 5.43
C LEU A 315 -4.40 17.36 4.61
N GLY A 316 -5.12 18.41 4.24
CA GLY A 316 -6.43 18.26 3.63
C GLY A 316 -7.21 19.55 3.57
N GLU A 317 -8.52 19.41 3.38
CA GLU A 317 -9.48 20.50 3.41
C GLU A 317 -10.23 20.51 4.74
N LEU A 318 -10.58 21.70 5.22
CA LEU A 318 -11.36 21.91 6.44
C LEU A 318 -12.30 23.10 6.22
N ASP A 319 -13.57 22.98 6.60
CA ASP A 319 -14.46 24.13 6.66
C ASP A 319 -13.91 25.13 7.68
N LYS A 320 -13.86 26.40 7.30
CA LYS A 320 -13.37 27.48 8.16
C LYS A 320 -14.11 27.56 9.51
N ASN A 321 -15.35 27.08 9.58
CA ASN A 321 -16.15 27.08 10.80
C ASN A 321 -15.56 26.16 11.88
N ASP A 322 -14.81 25.13 11.48
CA ASP A 322 -14.21 24.16 12.40
C ASP A 322 -12.79 24.55 12.85
N LEU A 323 -12.21 25.62 12.28
CA LEU A 323 -10.83 26.03 12.56
C LEU A 323 -10.57 26.33 14.03
N THR A 324 -11.53 26.96 14.70
CA THR A 324 -11.40 27.30 16.13
C THR A 324 -11.32 26.04 16.97
N GLU A 325 -12.17 25.05 16.69
CA GLU A 325 -12.18 23.78 17.41
C GLU A 325 -10.89 22.98 17.17
N VAL A 326 -10.49 22.84 15.91
CA VAL A 326 -9.24 22.18 15.51
C VAL A 326 -8.04 22.90 16.14
N GLY A 327 -7.99 24.23 16.10
CA GLY A 327 -6.91 25.01 16.68
C GLY A 327 -6.82 24.86 18.20
N ASN A 328 -7.96 24.79 18.89
CA ASN A 328 -8.02 24.52 20.33
C ASN A 328 -7.49 23.12 20.66
N ARG A 329 -7.94 22.09 19.94
CA ARG A 329 -7.47 20.70 20.12
C ARG A 329 -5.98 20.58 19.81
N PHE A 330 -5.52 21.22 18.73
CA PHE A 330 -4.10 21.30 18.40
C PHE A 330 -3.32 21.90 19.57
N THR A 331 -3.72 23.06 20.08
CA THR A 331 -3.02 23.70 21.21
C THR A 331 -3.04 22.88 22.50
N GLN A 332 -4.12 22.13 22.76
CA GLN A 332 -4.28 21.31 23.97
C GLN A 332 -3.53 19.97 23.91
N SER A 333 -3.51 19.33 22.73
CA SER A 333 -3.02 17.96 22.55
C SER A 333 -1.66 17.86 21.85
N TRP A 334 -1.19 18.95 21.24
CA TRP A 334 0.08 19.01 20.51
C TRP A 334 1.19 19.53 21.43
N THR A 335 1.89 18.58 22.06
CA THR A 335 2.96 18.82 23.04
C THR A 335 4.31 18.47 22.42
N PHE A 336 5.42 18.84 23.07
CA PHE A 336 6.77 18.47 22.61
C PHE A 336 6.96 16.95 22.41
N ALA A 337 6.27 16.10 23.18
CA ALA A 337 6.37 14.65 23.02
C ALA A 337 5.54 14.10 21.85
N THR A 338 4.59 14.88 21.31
CA THR A 338 3.62 14.44 20.32
C THR A 338 3.68 15.21 19.00
N ASN A 339 4.51 16.24 18.94
CA ASN A 339 4.60 17.14 17.80
C ASN A 339 5.74 16.82 16.83
N GLU A 340 6.59 15.84 17.18
CA GLU A 340 7.73 15.43 16.38
C GLU A 340 7.66 13.96 15.95
N PHE A 341 8.47 13.62 14.94
CA PHE A 341 8.75 12.24 14.59
C PHE A 341 10.13 12.09 13.94
N ASP A 342 10.74 10.93 14.13
CA ASP A 342 12.01 10.58 13.53
C ASP A 342 11.86 10.18 12.06
N VAL A 343 12.81 10.63 11.24
CA VAL A 343 12.96 10.24 9.85
C VAL A 343 14.17 9.34 9.74
N ASP A 344 13.92 8.06 9.45
CA ASP A 344 14.96 7.05 9.27
C ASP A 344 15.12 6.61 7.81
N ARG A 345 14.18 7.01 6.93
CA ARG A 345 14.18 6.71 5.50
C ARG A 345 13.30 7.67 4.72
N VAL A 346 13.46 7.64 3.40
CA VAL A 346 12.55 8.27 2.45
C VAL A 346 12.05 7.26 1.41
N TYR A 347 10.97 7.59 0.74
CA TYR A 347 10.26 6.70 -0.16
C TYR A 347 10.15 7.34 -1.54
N LEU A 348 10.42 6.57 -2.59
CA LEU A 348 10.07 6.98 -3.95
C LEU A 348 8.67 6.48 -4.27
N ILE A 349 7.77 7.40 -4.62
CA ILE A 349 6.36 7.14 -4.87
C ILE A 349 5.97 7.74 -6.23
N ASP A 350 5.28 7.00 -7.08
CA ASP A 350 4.78 7.57 -8.33
C ASP A 350 3.48 8.38 -8.14
N SER A 351 3.02 9.03 -9.20
CA SER A 351 1.81 9.85 -9.19
C SER A 351 0.52 9.10 -8.82
N ASN A 352 0.52 7.77 -8.88
CA ASN A 352 -0.61 6.92 -8.51
C ASN A 352 -0.52 6.45 -7.06
N GLY A 353 0.49 6.90 -6.30
CA GLY A 353 0.70 6.51 -4.91
C GLY A 353 1.32 5.12 -4.77
N ARG A 354 2.02 4.61 -5.80
CA ARG A 354 2.77 3.35 -5.73
C ARG A 354 4.19 3.60 -5.25
N PHE A 355 4.54 2.95 -4.14
CA PHE A 355 5.91 2.89 -3.63
C PHE A 355 6.77 2.06 -4.59
N GLN A 356 7.87 2.65 -5.06
CA GLN A 356 8.85 1.98 -5.90
C GLN A 356 9.91 1.29 -5.04
N TYR A 357 10.53 2.06 -4.14
CA TYR A 357 11.51 1.60 -3.17
C TYR A 357 11.64 2.63 -2.05
N ASN A 358 12.33 2.25 -0.98
CA ASN A 358 12.70 3.16 0.11
C ASN A 358 14.23 3.18 0.28
N VAL A 359 14.73 4.31 0.79
CA VAL A 359 16.15 4.54 1.01
C VAL A 359 16.37 4.93 2.47
N PRO A 360 17.06 4.10 3.27
CA PRO A 360 17.37 4.43 4.65
C PRO A 360 18.38 5.57 4.73
N LEU A 361 18.19 6.44 5.71
CA LEU A 361 19.13 7.48 6.13
C LEU A 361 20.27 6.86 6.96
N LYS A 362 21.40 7.56 7.02
CA LYS A 362 22.58 7.12 7.76
C LYS A 362 22.29 7.03 9.25
N SER A 363 22.35 5.82 9.80
CA SER A 363 22.38 5.63 11.25
C SER A 363 23.59 6.34 11.85
N GLN A 364 23.39 7.11 12.91
CA GLN A 364 24.50 7.64 13.69
C GLN A 364 25.17 6.45 14.40
N CYS A 365 26.39 6.10 14.01
CA CYS A 365 27.20 5.19 14.81
C CYS A 365 27.61 5.98 16.06
N PHE A 366 27.00 5.67 17.20
CA PHE A 366 27.58 6.05 18.49
C PHE A 366 28.85 5.19 18.65
N SER A 367 30.00 5.82 18.42
CA SER A 367 31.32 5.27 18.73
C SER A 367 31.57 5.25 20.22
#